data_AF-A0A1Q7J1R3-F1
#
_entry.id   AF-A0A1Q7J1R3-F1
#
_cell.length_a   1.000
_cell.length_b   1.000
_cell.length_c   1.000
_cell.angle_alpha   90.00
_cell.angle_beta   90.00
_cell.angle_gamma   90.00
#
_symmetry.space_group_name_H-M   'P 1'
#
loop_
_entity.id
_entity.type
_entity.pdbx_description
1 polymer ?
#
loop_
_entity_poly.entity_id
_entity_poly.type
_entity_poly.pdbx_seq_one_letter_code
_entity_poly.pdbx_strand_id
1 'polypeptide(L)'
;RREKSKAFARNPLGSGEAISLAVATIAEAAVSGEFDKTPRRISHLLMMYGFLLNMITTFLMVFVYPTAAATRPIVSTLWMLGAAMVLVGGLWFFFFLRANVVYDGDPPWHLGRADLFVGSLIAAMAFALIWHFGQTNYPGSTAAYILFGIYMFFTTLLFVSVPWSKFAHMFFKPAVAYQRRVEEANGSSDLPRPSTQNFIVRS
;
A
#
# COMPACT_ATOMS: atom_id res chain seq x y z
N ARG A 1 -20.51 -21.93 2.78
CA ARG A 1 -21.13 -20.59 2.91
C ARG A 1 -21.56 -20.02 1.54
N ARG A 2 -20.66 -19.96 0.54
CA ARG A 2 -20.99 -19.54 -0.85
C ARG A 2 -22.15 -20.30 -1.49
N GLU A 3 -22.21 -21.62 -1.33
CA GLU A 3 -23.33 -22.43 -1.87
C GLU A 3 -24.66 -22.12 -1.16
N LYS A 4 -24.62 -21.85 0.15
CA LYS A 4 -25.81 -21.44 0.92
C LYS A 4 -26.31 -20.03 0.54
N SER A 5 -25.41 -19.07 0.32
CA SER A 5 -25.77 -17.72 -0.16
C SER A 5 -26.34 -17.75 -1.58
N LYS A 6 -25.75 -18.52 -2.50
CA LYS A 6 -26.29 -18.71 -3.86
C LYS A 6 -27.70 -19.31 -3.84
N ALA A 7 -27.98 -20.23 -2.91
CA ALA A 7 -29.30 -20.83 -2.75
C ALA A 7 -30.37 -19.84 -2.21
N PHE A 8 -29.96 -18.74 -1.57
CA PHE A 8 -30.84 -17.69 -1.05
C PHE A 8 -30.92 -16.44 -1.93
N ALA A 9 -30.21 -16.40 -3.06
CA ALA A 9 -30.22 -15.26 -3.97
C ALA A 9 -31.59 -15.12 -4.64
N ARG A 10 -32.28 -14.00 -4.37
CA ARG A 10 -33.61 -13.69 -4.92
C ARG A 10 -33.53 -12.89 -6.21
N ASN A 11 -32.44 -12.16 -6.42
CA ASN A 11 -32.20 -11.33 -7.60
C ASN A 11 -30.81 -11.65 -8.19
N PRO A 12 -30.69 -12.40 -9.29
CA PRO A 12 -29.39 -12.68 -9.88
C PRO A 12 -28.79 -11.39 -10.47
N LEU A 13 -27.65 -10.94 -9.93
CA LEU A 13 -26.91 -9.80 -10.46
C LEU A 13 -26.46 -10.01 -11.91
N GLY A 14 -26.65 -8.97 -12.74
CA GLY A 14 -26.06 -8.91 -14.07
C GLY A 14 -24.54 -8.73 -14.03
N SER A 15 -23.82 -9.25 -15.03
CA SER A 15 -22.36 -9.12 -15.14
C SER A 15 -21.88 -7.66 -15.10
N GLY A 16 -22.62 -6.73 -15.68
CA GLY A 16 -22.32 -5.29 -15.64
C GLY A 16 -22.43 -4.65 -14.26
N GLU A 17 -23.39 -5.10 -13.44
CA GLU A 17 -23.62 -4.58 -12.09
C GLU A 17 -22.54 -5.10 -11.13
N ALA A 18 -22.12 -6.36 -11.29
CA ALA A 18 -20.99 -6.94 -10.59
C ALA A 18 -19.65 -6.24 -10.93
N ILE A 19 -19.46 -5.79 -12.18
CA ILE A 19 -18.29 -5.02 -12.61
C ILE A 19 -18.34 -3.60 -12.03
N SER A 20 -19.49 -2.92 -12.07
CA SER A 20 -19.65 -1.57 -11.49
C SER A 20 -19.32 -1.55 -9.99
N LEU A 21 -19.76 -2.57 -9.25
CA LEU A 21 -19.49 -2.73 -7.83
C LEU A 21 -17.99 -2.96 -7.53
N ALA A 22 -17.31 -3.72 -8.39
CA ALA A 22 -15.87 -3.92 -8.31
C ALA A 22 -15.10 -2.61 -8.59
N VAL A 23 -15.51 -1.85 -9.61
CA VAL A 23 -14.93 -0.55 -9.95
C VAL A 23 -15.10 0.45 -8.81
N ALA A 24 -16.30 0.55 -8.22
CA ALA A 24 -16.54 1.42 -7.06
C ALA A 24 -15.66 1.04 -5.86
N THR A 25 -15.47 -0.26 -5.62
CA THR A 25 -14.61 -0.77 -4.53
C THR A 25 -13.13 -0.43 -4.78
N ILE A 26 -12.66 -0.56 -6.03
CA ILE A 26 -11.30 -0.17 -6.42
C ILE A 26 -11.13 1.34 -6.32
N ALA A 27 -12.13 2.13 -6.73
CA ALA A 27 -12.09 3.59 -6.64
C ALA A 27 -12.02 4.09 -5.19
N GLU A 28 -12.81 3.50 -4.28
CA GLU A 28 -12.75 3.79 -2.84
C GLU A 28 -11.38 3.44 -2.24
N ALA A 29 -10.80 2.31 -2.64
CA ALA A 29 -9.46 1.90 -2.21
C ALA A 29 -8.36 2.82 -2.77
N ALA A 30 -8.46 3.23 -4.04
CA ALA A 30 -7.49 4.10 -4.72
C ALA A 30 -7.44 5.52 -4.14
N VAL A 31 -8.49 5.94 -3.45
CA VAL A 31 -8.60 7.28 -2.85
C VAL A 31 -8.41 7.23 -1.33
N SER A 32 -8.11 6.04 -0.78
CA SER A 32 -7.99 5.78 0.65
C SER A 32 -9.19 6.35 1.43
N GLY A 33 -10.40 6.16 0.89
CA GLY A 33 -11.64 6.72 1.42
C GLY A 33 -11.99 6.21 2.82
N GLU A 34 -11.37 5.12 3.27
CA GLU A 34 -11.55 4.57 4.62
C GLU A 34 -10.90 5.40 5.75
N PHE A 35 -10.05 6.39 5.41
CA PHE A 35 -9.43 7.24 6.41
C PHE A 35 -10.22 8.52 6.63
N ASP A 36 -10.88 8.56 7.79
CA ASP A 36 -11.66 9.70 8.26
C ASP A 36 -10.76 10.92 8.59
N LYS A 37 -9.48 10.70 8.92
CA LYS A 37 -8.51 11.76 9.23
C LYS A 37 -7.65 12.13 8.00
N THR A 38 -7.81 13.36 7.52
CA THR A 38 -7.06 13.96 6.40
C THR A 38 -5.54 13.71 6.42
N PRO A 39 -4.78 13.91 7.52
CA PRO A 39 -3.34 13.70 7.51
C PRO A 39 -2.95 12.22 7.32
N ARG A 40 -3.73 11.29 7.90
CA ARG A 40 -3.54 9.85 7.69
C ARG A 40 -3.89 9.45 6.27
N ARG A 41 -4.91 10.07 5.69
CA ARG A 41 -5.27 9.86 4.28
C ARG A 41 -4.16 10.33 3.33
N ILE A 42 -3.63 11.54 3.52
CA ILE A 42 -2.57 12.09 2.66
C ILE A 42 -1.29 11.25 2.74
N SER A 43 -0.85 10.89 3.95
CA SER A 43 0.34 10.02 4.11
C SER A 43 0.17 8.67 3.43
N HIS A 44 -1.01 8.04 3.53
CA HIS A 44 -1.28 6.79 2.82
C HIS A 44 -1.32 6.97 1.31
N LEU A 45 -1.89 8.06 0.78
CA LEU A 45 -1.90 8.34 -0.66
C LEU A 45 -0.48 8.57 -1.19
N LEU A 46 0.36 9.30 -0.46
CA LEU A 46 1.79 9.46 -0.76
C LEU A 46 2.51 8.11 -0.83
N MET A 47 2.31 7.25 0.17
CA MET A 47 2.89 5.91 0.18
C MET A 47 2.36 5.04 -0.96
N MET A 48 1.05 5.03 -1.20
CA MET A 48 0.41 4.17 -2.20
C MET A 48 0.83 4.58 -3.62
N TYR A 49 0.62 5.85 -3.99
CA TYR A 49 0.98 6.32 -5.33
C TYR A 49 2.49 6.40 -5.53
N GLY A 50 3.25 6.74 -4.48
CA GLY A 50 4.71 6.69 -4.54
C GLY A 50 5.23 5.29 -4.80
N PHE A 51 4.66 4.27 -4.12
CA PHE A 51 5.03 2.87 -4.30
C PHE A 51 4.66 2.37 -5.71
N LEU A 52 3.45 2.66 -6.18
CA LEU A 52 3.03 2.30 -7.54
C LEU A 52 3.94 2.96 -8.58
N LEU A 53 4.23 4.26 -8.44
CA LEU A 53 5.09 4.99 -9.36
C LEU A 53 6.50 4.40 -9.38
N ASN A 54 7.09 4.11 -8.22
CA ASN A 54 8.40 3.48 -8.10
C ASN A 54 8.43 2.07 -8.70
N MET A 55 7.40 1.25 -8.44
CA MET A 55 7.30 -0.12 -8.96
C MET A 55 7.16 -0.13 -10.50
N ILE A 56 6.27 0.70 -11.05
CA ILE A 56 6.04 0.79 -12.51
C ILE A 56 7.31 1.27 -13.22
N THR A 57 7.95 2.32 -12.71
CA THR A 57 9.18 2.84 -13.31
C THR A 57 10.34 1.85 -13.18
N THR A 58 10.44 1.11 -12.08
CA THR A 58 11.40 0.00 -11.94
C THR A 58 11.16 -1.07 -13.01
N PHE A 59 9.91 -1.49 -13.22
CA PHE A 59 9.56 -2.44 -14.28
C PHE A 59 9.97 -1.93 -15.66
N LEU A 60 9.68 -0.65 -15.96
CA LEU A 60 10.09 -0.03 -17.23
C LEU A 60 11.60 -0.04 -17.40
N MET A 61 12.38 0.31 -16.39
CA MET A 61 13.85 0.31 -16.47
C MET A 61 14.44 -1.09 -16.62
N VAL A 62 13.86 -2.10 -15.94
CA VAL A 62 14.41 -3.45 -15.98
C VAL A 62 14.05 -4.17 -17.28
N PHE A 63 12.80 -4.06 -17.74
CA PHE A 63 12.28 -4.89 -18.82
C PHE A 63 12.08 -4.16 -20.15
N VAL A 64 11.84 -2.84 -20.12
CA VAL A 64 11.56 -2.05 -21.34
C VAL A 64 12.78 -1.23 -21.77
N TYR A 65 13.53 -0.69 -20.83
CA TYR A 65 14.72 0.15 -21.05
C TYR A 65 15.96 -0.41 -20.34
N PRO A 66 16.41 -1.64 -20.68
CA PRO A 66 17.41 -2.35 -19.89
C PRO A 66 18.83 -1.74 -19.95
N THR A 67 19.08 -0.77 -20.82
CA THR A 67 20.37 -0.09 -20.95
C THR A 67 20.26 1.37 -20.56
N ALA A 68 21.32 1.91 -19.95
CA ALA A 68 21.36 3.31 -19.51
C ALA A 68 21.09 4.31 -20.66
N ALA A 69 21.54 3.99 -21.88
CA ALA A 69 21.28 4.81 -23.08
C ALA A 69 19.82 4.74 -23.55
N ALA A 70 19.10 3.65 -23.25
CA ALA A 70 17.69 3.49 -23.61
C ALA A 70 16.73 4.12 -22.58
N THR A 71 17.16 4.27 -21.33
CA THR A 71 16.32 4.85 -20.28
C THR A 71 16.09 6.33 -20.51
N ARG A 72 14.82 6.69 -20.76
CA ARG A 72 14.43 8.09 -20.89
C ARG A 72 14.61 8.81 -19.55
N PRO A 73 15.19 10.03 -19.50
CA PRO A 73 15.42 10.76 -18.25
C PRO A 73 14.18 10.88 -17.36
N ILE A 74 13.01 11.06 -17.97
CA ILE A 74 11.72 11.16 -17.26
C ILE A 74 11.41 9.92 -16.41
N VAL A 75 11.79 8.72 -16.86
CA VAL A 75 11.54 7.47 -16.12
C VAL A 75 12.37 7.45 -14.83
N SER A 76 13.62 7.92 -14.89
CA SER A 76 14.48 8.07 -13.70
C SER A 76 13.97 9.11 -12.73
N THR A 77 13.51 10.25 -13.24
CA THR A 77 12.91 11.28 -12.39
C THR A 77 11.65 10.79 -11.69
N LEU A 78 10.78 10.06 -12.40
CA LEU A 78 9.57 9.49 -11.82
C LEU A 78 9.88 8.38 -10.79
N TRP A 79 10.92 7.57 -11.03
CA TRP A 79 11.37 6.57 -10.07
C TRP A 79 11.83 7.20 -8.75
N MET A 80 12.64 8.26 -8.86
CA MET A 80 13.11 9.05 -7.72
C MET A 80 11.96 9.74 -6.99
N LEU A 81 11.02 10.34 -7.74
CA LEU A 81 9.83 10.97 -7.17
C LEU A 81 8.97 9.96 -6.41
N GLY A 82 8.76 8.77 -6.98
CA GLY A 82 8.03 7.70 -6.31
C GLY A 82 8.68 7.29 -4.99
N ALA A 83 9.99 7.08 -4.99
CA ALA A 83 10.73 6.77 -3.77
C ALA A 83 10.65 7.90 -2.72
N ALA A 84 10.75 9.16 -3.15
CA ALA A 84 10.61 10.32 -2.27
C ALA A 84 9.21 10.45 -1.68
N MET A 85 8.16 10.23 -2.47
CA MET A 85 6.77 10.23 -2.00
C MET A 85 6.55 9.18 -0.92
N VAL A 86 7.06 7.96 -1.13
CA VAL A 86 6.97 6.89 -0.12
C VAL A 86 7.75 7.26 1.13
N LEU A 87 8.96 7.82 0.99
CA LEU A 87 9.78 8.19 2.14
C LEU A 87 9.11 9.27 2.98
N VAL A 88 8.62 10.34 2.34
CA VAL A 88 7.91 11.44 3.03
C VAL A 88 6.62 10.94 3.68
N GLY A 89 5.77 10.23 2.93
CA GLY A 89 4.51 9.70 3.45
C GLY A 89 4.73 8.67 4.55
N GLY A 90 5.71 7.80 4.38
CA GLY A 90 6.09 6.74 5.31
C GLY A 90 6.65 7.28 6.61
N LEU A 91 7.63 8.19 6.56
CA LEU A 91 8.18 8.84 7.76
C LEU A 91 7.11 9.63 8.49
N TRP A 92 6.28 10.39 7.77
CA TRP A 92 5.17 11.13 8.38
C TRP A 92 4.20 10.18 9.09
N PHE A 93 3.80 9.09 8.43
CA PHE A 93 2.93 8.09 9.03
C PHE A 93 3.58 7.42 10.26
N PHE A 94 4.82 6.98 10.11
CA PHE A 94 5.54 6.18 11.08
C PHE A 94 5.82 6.95 12.38
N PHE A 95 6.23 8.22 12.28
CA PHE A 95 6.59 9.03 13.45
C PHE A 95 5.41 9.77 14.08
N PHE A 96 4.43 10.22 13.30
CA PHE A 96 3.41 11.16 13.81
C PHE A 96 1.97 10.66 13.73
N LEU A 97 1.66 9.62 12.95
CA LEU A 97 0.28 9.20 12.70
C LEU A 97 0.00 7.77 13.13
N ARG A 98 1.01 7.05 13.64
CA ARG A 98 0.85 5.70 14.17
C ARG A 98 0.00 5.75 15.42
N ALA A 99 -1.06 4.95 15.48
CA ALA A 99 -2.00 4.94 16.60
C ALA A 99 -1.30 4.73 17.95
N ASN A 100 -0.32 3.82 17.99
CA ASN A 100 0.51 3.57 19.16
C ASN A 100 1.22 4.83 19.69
N VAL A 101 1.71 5.70 18.80
CA VAL A 101 2.41 6.94 19.19
C VAL A 101 1.41 8.03 19.57
N VAL A 102 0.30 8.13 18.86
CA VAL A 102 -0.67 9.22 19.02
C VAL A 102 -1.64 9.00 20.18
N TYR A 103 -2.04 7.76 20.44
CA TYR A 103 -3.09 7.43 21.42
C TYR A 103 -2.54 6.58 22.58
N ASP A 104 -1.70 5.58 22.30
CA ASP A 104 -1.15 4.70 23.34
C ASP A 104 0.10 5.29 24.03
N GLY A 105 0.66 6.37 23.48
CA GLY A 105 1.84 7.05 24.04
C GLY A 105 3.15 6.27 23.91
N ASP A 106 3.18 5.22 23.06
CA ASP A 106 4.38 4.47 22.78
C ASP A 106 5.47 5.38 22.18
N PRO A 107 6.75 5.15 22.53
CA PRO A 107 7.83 5.89 21.90
C PRO A 107 7.83 5.63 20.38
N PRO A 108 8.12 6.63 19.52
CA PRO A 108 8.13 6.47 18.06
C PRO A 108 9.09 5.39 17.54
N TRP A 109 10.06 5.02 18.39
CA TRP A 109 11.09 4.01 18.14
C TRP A 109 10.62 2.57 18.46
N HIS A 110 9.43 2.40 19.04
CA HIS A 110 8.84 1.09 19.24
C HIS A 110 8.53 0.44 17.88
N LEU A 111 9.14 -0.72 17.64
CA LEU A 111 9.01 -1.49 16.40
C LEU A 111 8.30 -2.80 16.69
N GLY A 112 6.99 -2.84 16.43
CA GLY A 112 6.22 -4.08 16.52
C GLY A 112 6.44 -4.97 15.29
N ARG A 113 6.11 -6.27 15.40
CA ARG A 113 6.13 -7.19 14.25
C ARG A 113 5.26 -6.69 13.08
N ALA A 114 4.14 -6.05 13.40
CA ALA A 114 3.22 -5.47 12.42
C ALA A 114 3.81 -4.26 11.66
N ASP A 115 4.85 -3.63 12.20
CA ASP A 115 5.51 -2.46 11.61
C ASP A 115 6.68 -2.84 10.69
N LEU A 116 7.08 -4.12 10.65
CA LEU A 116 8.19 -4.61 9.81
C LEU A 116 7.98 -4.26 8.33
N PHE A 117 6.74 -4.30 7.84
CA PHE A 117 6.43 -3.93 6.47
C PHE A 117 6.69 -2.46 6.17
N VAL A 118 6.13 -1.55 6.98
CA VAL A 118 6.30 -0.12 6.77
C VAL A 118 7.75 0.31 7.05
N GLY A 119 8.40 -0.27 8.06
CA GLY A 119 9.81 -0.04 8.35
C GLY A 119 10.71 -0.47 7.20
N SER A 120 10.48 -1.67 6.65
CA SER A 120 11.24 -2.16 5.48
C SER A 120 10.99 -1.31 4.23
N LEU A 121 9.76 -0.84 4.03
CA LEU A 121 9.40 0.06 2.94
C LEU A 121 10.16 1.39 3.03
N ILE A 122 10.15 2.02 4.21
CA ILE A 122 10.87 3.29 4.46
C ILE A 122 12.37 3.09 4.27
N ALA A 123 12.94 2.04 4.85
CA ALA A 123 14.35 1.73 4.71
C ALA A 123 14.75 1.48 3.25
N ALA A 124 13.98 0.66 2.52
CA ALA A 124 14.22 0.40 1.10
C ALA A 124 14.24 1.72 0.31
N MET A 125 13.25 2.59 0.46
CA MET A 125 13.19 3.85 -0.29
C MET A 125 14.27 4.85 0.12
N ALA A 126 14.65 4.90 1.40
CA ALA A 126 15.77 5.73 1.86
C ALA A 126 17.10 5.28 1.22
N PHE A 127 17.42 3.99 1.30
CA PHE A 127 18.64 3.46 0.71
C PHE A 127 18.61 3.50 -0.82
N ALA A 128 17.45 3.38 -1.45
CA ALA A 128 17.27 3.57 -2.90
C ALA A 128 17.68 4.98 -3.35
N LEU A 129 17.26 6.02 -2.63
CA LEU A 129 17.60 7.41 -2.94
C LEU A 129 19.08 7.71 -2.67
N ILE A 130 19.62 7.24 -1.55
CA ILE A 130 21.04 7.41 -1.22
C ILE A 130 21.91 6.66 -2.24
N TRP A 131 21.51 5.45 -2.63
CA TRP A 131 22.17 4.71 -3.70
C TRP A 131 22.10 5.47 -5.03
N HIS A 132 20.93 5.98 -5.43
CA HIS A 132 20.80 6.74 -6.68
C HIS A 132 21.72 7.95 -6.71
N PHE A 133 21.81 8.70 -5.61
CA PHE A 133 22.76 9.79 -5.45
C PHE A 133 24.22 9.31 -5.57
N GLY A 134 24.57 8.25 -4.84
CA GLY A 134 25.92 7.67 -4.86
C GLY A 134 26.34 7.16 -6.24
N GLN A 135 25.44 6.45 -6.93
CA GLN A 135 25.67 5.92 -8.27
C GLN A 135 25.79 7.02 -9.33
N THR A 136 25.05 8.13 -9.17
CA THR A 136 25.07 9.25 -10.11
C THR A 136 26.36 10.08 -9.99
N ASN A 137 26.82 10.33 -8.76
CA ASN A 137 27.99 11.17 -8.50
C ASN A 137 29.31 10.38 -8.45
N TYR A 138 29.26 9.11 -8.03
CA TYR A 138 30.42 8.24 -7.81
C TYR A 138 30.18 6.85 -8.42
N PRO A 139 30.01 6.76 -9.75
CA PRO A 139 29.66 5.52 -10.43
C PRO A 139 30.73 4.44 -10.20
N GLY A 140 30.28 3.23 -9.84
CA GLY A 140 31.18 2.09 -9.62
C GLY A 140 31.95 2.10 -8.30
N SER A 141 31.67 3.06 -7.39
CA SER A 141 32.27 3.06 -6.06
C SER A 141 31.80 1.87 -5.22
N THR A 142 32.68 1.34 -4.35
CA THR A 142 32.32 0.29 -3.40
C THR A 142 31.13 0.68 -2.52
N ALA A 143 31.05 1.96 -2.13
CA ALA A 143 29.94 2.50 -1.35
C ALA A 143 28.61 2.40 -2.11
N ALA A 144 28.57 2.71 -3.41
CA ALA A 144 27.37 2.57 -4.22
C ALA A 144 26.90 1.10 -4.29
N TYR A 145 27.82 0.14 -4.45
CA TYR A 145 27.46 -1.28 -4.43
C TYR A 145 26.93 -1.75 -3.07
N ILE A 146 27.51 -1.29 -1.96
CA ILE A 146 27.03 -1.60 -0.61
C ILE A 146 25.62 -1.04 -0.42
N LEU A 147 25.39 0.23 -0.78
CA LEU A 147 24.07 0.87 -0.68
C LEU A 147 23.03 0.15 -1.53
N PHE A 148 23.40 -0.29 -2.73
CA PHE A 148 22.54 -1.12 -3.58
C PHE A 148 22.20 -2.44 -2.90
N GLY A 149 23.18 -3.13 -2.30
CA GLY A 149 22.95 -4.36 -1.55
C GLY A 149 21.97 -4.17 -0.38
N ILE A 150 22.12 -3.08 0.38
CA ILE A 150 21.21 -2.73 1.48
C ILE A 150 19.80 -2.43 0.96
N TYR A 151 19.68 -1.66 -0.14
CA TYR A 151 18.41 -1.41 -0.80
C TYR A 151 17.72 -2.73 -1.22
N MET A 152 18.45 -3.65 -1.84
CA MET A 152 17.94 -4.96 -2.25
C MET A 152 17.55 -5.83 -1.06
N PHE A 153 18.32 -5.79 0.04
CA PHE A 153 17.99 -6.48 1.27
C PHE A 153 16.66 -6.01 1.85
N PHE A 154 16.46 -4.69 2.03
CA PHE A 154 15.21 -4.16 2.56
C PHE A 154 14.03 -4.33 1.59
N THR A 155 14.28 -4.28 0.29
CA THR A 155 13.24 -4.60 -0.72
C THR A 155 12.79 -6.05 -0.60
N THR A 156 13.72 -6.98 -0.40
CA THR A 156 13.39 -8.39 -0.17
C THR A 156 12.61 -8.56 1.13
N LEU A 157 13.09 -7.92 2.21
CA LEU A 157 12.44 -7.95 3.51
C LEU A 157 11.02 -7.37 3.47
N LEU A 158 10.80 -6.31 2.69
CA LEU A 158 9.49 -5.72 2.44
C LEU A 158 8.51 -6.77 1.90
N PHE A 159 8.86 -7.48 0.82
CA PHE A 159 7.99 -8.50 0.24
C PHE A 159 7.80 -9.71 1.17
N VAL A 160 8.87 -10.14 1.85
CA VAL A 160 8.78 -11.21 2.85
C VAL A 160 7.84 -10.82 3.99
N SER A 161 7.87 -9.56 4.44
CA SER A 161 7.05 -9.10 5.57
C SER A 161 5.55 -8.97 5.28
N VAL A 162 5.12 -9.07 4.01
CA VAL A 162 3.72 -8.89 3.59
C VAL A 162 2.75 -9.76 4.40
N PRO A 163 2.94 -11.08 4.57
CA PRO A 163 1.98 -11.94 5.27
C PRO A 163 1.76 -11.57 6.74
N TRP A 164 2.73 -10.91 7.38
CA TRP A 164 2.67 -10.49 8.79
C TRP A 164 2.26 -9.03 8.97
N SER A 165 1.93 -8.35 7.88
CA SER A 165 1.65 -6.92 7.88
C SER A 165 0.15 -6.64 7.98
N LYS A 166 -0.18 -5.44 8.49
CA LYS A 166 -1.55 -4.89 8.37
C LYS A 166 -1.99 -4.71 6.90
N PHE A 167 -1.05 -4.71 5.95
CA PHE A 167 -1.32 -4.67 4.51
C PHE A 167 -1.91 -5.99 3.98
N ALA A 168 -1.52 -7.17 4.50
CA ALA A 168 -2.16 -8.43 4.10
C ALA A 168 -3.67 -8.43 4.40
N HIS A 169 -4.06 -7.92 5.57
CA HIS A 169 -5.47 -7.80 5.96
C HIS A 169 -6.26 -6.78 5.13
N MET A 170 -5.60 -5.83 4.47
CA MET A 170 -6.23 -4.88 3.55
C MET A 170 -6.69 -5.53 2.24
N PHE A 171 -6.12 -6.64 1.76
CA PHE A 171 -6.65 -7.32 0.56
C PHE A 171 -7.95 -8.07 0.84
N PHE A 172 -8.13 -8.54 2.08
CA PHE A 172 -9.34 -9.26 2.48
C PHE A 172 -10.55 -8.31 2.67
N LYS A 173 -10.31 -7.06 3.08
CA LYS A 173 -11.39 -6.08 3.34
C LYS A 173 -12.22 -5.72 2.08
N PRO A 174 -11.63 -5.29 0.94
CA PRO A 174 -12.36 -5.07 -0.30
C PRO A 174 -13.06 -6.32 -0.80
N ALA A 175 -12.44 -7.50 -0.66
CA ALA A 175 -13.05 -8.76 -1.06
C ALA A 175 -14.30 -9.08 -0.23
N VAL A 176 -14.26 -8.81 1.07
CA VAL A 176 -15.42 -8.96 1.97
C VAL A 176 -16.48 -7.87 1.72
N ALA A 177 -16.07 -6.61 1.50
CA ALA A 177 -16.99 -5.52 1.18
C ALA A 177 -17.70 -5.75 -0.15
N TYR A 178 -16.98 -6.24 -1.17
CA TYR A 178 -17.54 -6.66 -2.45
C TYR A 178 -18.52 -7.82 -2.28
N GLN A 179 -18.12 -8.87 -1.55
CA GLN A 179 -19.01 -10.00 -1.25
C GLN A 179 -20.29 -9.54 -0.53
N ARG A 180 -20.17 -8.62 0.43
CA ARG A 180 -21.31 -8.05 1.12
C ARG A 180 -22.24 -7.29 0.18
N ARG A 181 -21.70 -6.41 -0.67
CA ARG A 181 -22.51 -5.66 -1.65
C ARG A 181 -23.19 -6.62 -2.65
N VAL A 182 -22.51 -7.71 -3.04
CA VAL A 182 -23.07 -8.79 -3.86
C VAL A 182 -24.18 -9.55 -3.12
N GLU A 183 -23.99 -9.90 -1.85
CA GLU A 183 -24.99 -10.60 -1.04
C GLU A 183 -26.22 -9.73 -0.75
N GLU A 184 -26.03 -8.44 -0.49
CA GLU A 184 -27.08 -7.43 -0.31
C GLU A 184 -27.88 -7.22 -1.60
N ALA A 185 -27.20 -7.06 -2.74
CA ALA A 185 -27.88 -6.87 -4.02
C ALA A 185 -28.58 -8.15 -4.53
N ASN A 186 -28.03 -9.33 -4.23
CA ASN A 186 -28.68 -10.62 -4.50
C ASN A 186 -29.83 -10.94 -3.52
N GLY A 187 -30.03 -10.15 -2.45
CA GLY A 187 -31.04 -10.41 -1.43
C GLY A 187 -30.77 -11.64 -0.55
N SER A 188 -29.52 -12.12 -0.53
CA SER A 188 -29.08 -13.34 0.21
C SER A 188 -28.33 -13.03 1.51
N SER A 189 -28.22 -11.76 1.90
CA SER A 189 -27.41 -11.32 3.04
C SER A 189 -27.88 -11.92 4.37
N ASP A 190 -27.07 -12.84 4.90
CA ASP A 190 -27.20 -13.42 6.26
C ASP A 190 -26.26 -12.72 7.26
N LEU A 191 -25.59 -11.64 6.82
CA LEU A 191 -24.74 -10.80 7.66
C LEU A 191 -25.59 -9.75 8.40
N PRO A 192 -25.34 -9.50 9.70
CA PRO A 192 -25.98 -8.39 10.39
C PRO A 192 -25.75 -7.10 9.60
N ARG A 193 -26.81 -6.29 9.42
CA ARG A 193 -26.66 -4.91 8.94
C ARG A 193 -25.56 -4.23 9.77
N PRO A 194 -24.69 -3.39 9.18
CA PRO A 194 -23.78 -2.62 10.02
C PRO A 194 -24.68 -1.85 10.98
N SER A 195 -24.44 -1.98 12.28
CA SER A 195 -25.24 -1.25 13.25
C SER A 195 -25.21 0.22 12.86
N THR A 196 -26.38 0.83 12.69
CA THR A 196 -26.54 2.29 12.55
C THR A 196 -26.03 3.03 13.78
N GLN A 197 -25.61 2.31 14.82
CA GLN A 197 -24.79 2.84 15.90
C GLN A 197 -23.32 2.83 15.48
N ASN A 198 -22.85 4.02 15.11
CA ASN A 198 -21.50 4.47 15.36
C ASN A 198 -21.20 4.32 16.86
N PHE A 199 -20.86 3.12 17.33
CA PHE A 199 -20.03 3.03 18.53
C PHE A 199 -18.61 3.35 18.11
N ILE A 200 -18.34 4.65 18.12
CA ILE A 200 -17.04 5.19 18.49
C ILE A 200 -16.67 4.50 19.81
N VAL A 201 -15.93 3.41 19.76
CA VAL A 201 -14.99 3.12 20.84
C VAL A 201 -13.70 3.79 20.40
N ARG A 202 -13.57 5.05 20.82
CA ARG A 202 -12.26 5.61 21.09
C ARG A 202 -11.58 4.66 22.07
N SER A 203 -10.49 4.06 21.64
CA SER A 203 -9.31 3.80 22.45
C SER A 203 -8.14 4.01 21.49
#